data_AF-A0A954ECH9-F1
#
_entry.id   AF-A0A954ECH9-F1
#
_cell.length_a   1.000
_cell.length_b   1.000
_cell.length_c   1.000
_cell.angle_alpha   90.00
_cell.angle_beta   90.00
_cell.angle_gamma   90.00
#
_symmetry.space_group_name_H-M   'P 1'
#
loop_
_entity.id
_entity.type
_entity.pdbx_description
1 polymer ?
#
loop_
_entity_poly.entity_id
_entity_poly.type
_entity_poly.pdbx_seq_one_letter_code
_entity_poly.pdbx_strand_id
1 'polypeptide(L)'
;FFTDRLKSNNIEISMDGKGRALDNVFIERLWRSLKYEDIYLKSYETGADCYRGLKDYFKFYSHERPHQGLDYRTPWEVHNSLN
;
A
#
# COMPACT_ATOMS: atom_id res chain seq x y z
N PHE A 1 -16.63 18.35 5.90
CA PHE A 1 -15.29 18.17 5.32
C PHE A 1 -14.80 16.73 5.49
N PHE A 2 -13.90 16.24 4.65
CA PHE A 2 -13.40 14.85 4.76
C PHE A 2 -12.77 14.56 6.13
N THR A 3 -12.17 15.59 6.76
CA THR A 3 -11.59 15.53 8.10
C THR A 3 -12.62 15.28 9.20
N ASP A 4 -13.87 15.69 9.02
CA ASP A 4 -14.89 15.59 10.07
C ASP A 4 -15.28 14.12 10.30
N ARG A 5 -15.30 13.32 9.22
CA ARG A 5 -15.52 11.87 9.30
C ARG A 5 -14.36 11.16 10.01
N LEU A 6 -13.13 11.62 9.85
CA LEU A 6 -11.97 11.03 10.53
C LEU A 6 -12.02 11.36 12.02
N LYS A 7 -12.28 12.63 12.36
CA LYS A 7 -12.47 13.08 13.74
C LYS A 7 -13.61 12.35 14.44
N SER A 8 -14.74 12.14 13.77
CA SER A 8 -15.89 11.41 14.36
C SER A 8 -15.58 9.94 14.67
N ASN A 9 -14.54 9.37 14.04
CA ASN A 9 -14.09 8.00 14.27
C ASN A 9 -12.84 7.94 15.16
N ASN A 10 -12.48 9.04 15.85
CA ASN A 10 -11.26 9.15 16.66
C ASN A 10 -9.98 8.75 15.90
N ILE A 11 -9.95 8.99 14.59
CA ILE A 11 -8.76 8.77 13.77
C ILE A 11 -7.87 10.01 13.88
N GLU A 12 -6.67 9.85 14.39
CA GLU A 12 -5.66 10.90 14.42
C GLU A 12 -5.22 11.26 13.00
N ILE A 13 -5.35 12.53 12.63
CA ILE A 13 -5.00 13.00 11.29
C ILE A 13 -3.57 13.55 11.34
N SER A 14 -2.61 12.74 10.91
CA SER A 14 -1.23 13.20 10.70
C SER A 14 -1.14 14.00 9.39
N MET A 15 -1.51 15.28 9.44
CA MET A 15 -1.15 16.19 8.35
C MET A 15 0.26 16.69 8.61
N ASP A 16 1.20 16.25 7.77
CA ASP A 16 2.53 16.80 7.81
C ASP A 16 2.64 18.10 7.02
N GLY A 17 3.46 19.02 7.52
CA GLY A 17 3.90 20.17 6.75
C GLY A 17 4.69 19.74 5.51
N LYS A 18 4.77 20.64 4.53
CA LYS A 18 5.54 20.47 3.29
C LYS A 18 6.99 20.08 3.64
N GLY A 19 7.39 18.81 3.40
CA GLY A 19 8.81 18.41 3.46
C GLY A 19 9.20 17.19 4.29
N ARG A 20 8.29 16.48 4.99
CA ARG A 20 8.66 15.18 5.60
C ARG A 20 8.60 14.05 4.57
N ALA A 21 9.67 13.94 3.78
CA ALA A 21 9.83 12.88 2.77
C ALA A 21 9.82 11.46 3.35
N LEU A 22 10.11 11.30 4.65
CA LEU A 22 10.16 10.01 5.32
C LEU A 22 8.78 9.36 5.49
N ASP A 23 7.71 10.13 5.68
CA ASP A 23 6.37 9.56 5.82
C ASP A 23 5.85 9.03 4.47
N ASN A 24 6.31 9.64 3.37
CA ASN A 24 5.94 9.21 2.02
C ASN A 24 6.84 8.10 1.46
N VAL A 25 8.02 7.85 2.03
CA VAL A 25 8.99 6.91 1.44
C VAL A 25 8.42 5.48 1.33
N PHE A 26 7.60 5.07 2.29
CA PHE A 26 6.98 3.75 2.30
C PHE A 26 5.93 3.61 1.21
N ILE A 27 5.05 4.60 1.10
CA ILE A 27 3.99 4.58 0.08
C ILE A 27 4.58 4.73 -1.33
N GLU A 28 5.63 5.54 -1.49
CA GLU A 28 6.35 5.69 -2.76
C GLU A 28 7.03 4.38 -3.19
N ARG A 29 7.67 3.66 -2.26
CA ARG A 29 8.28 2.35 -2.54
C ARG A 29 7.25 1.31 -2.94
N LEU A 30 6.08 1.31 -2.29
CA LEU A 30 4.95 0.46 -2.67
C LEU A 30 4.51 0.76 -4.11
N TRP A 31 4.24 2.04 -4.43
CA TRP A 31 3.80 2.46 -5.76
C TRP A 31 4.84 2.17 -6.84
N ARG A 32 6.12 2.33 -6.55
CA ARG A 32 7.19 1.95 -7.48
C ARG A 32 7.12 0.46 -7.80
N SER A 33 7.03 -0.39 -6.78
CA SER A 33 6.97 -1.84 -6.99
C SER A 33 5.75 -2.21 -7.84
N LEU A 34 4.55 -1.74 -7.45
CA LEU A 34 3.31 -2.02 -8.18
C LEU A 34 3.36 -1.57 -9.65
N LYS A 35 3.91 -0.38 -9.91
CA LYS A 35 3.98 0.14 -11.28
C LYS A 35 4.87 -0.72 -12.16
N TYR A 36 6.07 -1.05 -11.70
CA TYR A 36 7.05 -1.79 -12.48
C TYR A 36 6.77 -3.29 -12.56
N GLU A 37 6.23 -3.88 -11.50
CA GLU A 37 5.97 -5.33 -11.42
C GLU A 37 4.60 -5.72 -12.01
N ASP A 38 3.65 -4.78 -12.16
CA ASP A 38 2.29 -5.09 -12.62
C ASP A 38 1.79 -4.14 -13.72
N ILE A 39 1.60 -2.85 -13.39
CA ILE A 39 0.87 -1.91 -14.26
C ILE A 39 1.57 -1.72 -15.61
N TYR A 40 2.88 -1.50 -15.62
CA TYR A 40 3.64 -1.28 -16.86
C TYR A 40 3.81 -2.54 -17.69
N LEU A 41 3.84 -3.72 -17.05
CA LEU A 41 3.96 -4.99 -17.77
C LEU A 41 2.64 -5.40 -18.43
N LYS A 42 1.52 -5.20 -17.73
CA LYS A 42 0.21 -5.68 -18.18
C LYS A 42 -0.54 -4.68 -19.05
N SER A 43 -0.21 -3.38 -18.96
CA SER A 43 -0.79 -2.32 -19.81
C SER A 43 -2.31 -2.43 -19.96
N TYR A 44 -3.02 -2.52 -18.82
CA TYR A 44 -4.46 -2.77 -18.80
C TYR A 44 -5.26 -1.82 -19.71
N GLU A 45 -6.13 -2.40 -20.53
CA GLU A 45 -6.97 -1.64 -21.48
C GLU A 45 -8.11 -0.90 -20.79
N THR A 46 -8.67 -1.47 -19.71
CA THR A 46 -9.81 -0.89 -18.99
C THR A 46 -9.53 -0.73 -17.50
N GLY A 47 -10.25 0.22 -16.88
CA GLY A 47 -10.21 0.39 -15.42
C GLY A 47 -10.70 -0.84 -14.65
N ALA A 48 -11.62 -1.63 -15.22
CA ALA A 48 -12.11 -2.86 -14.60
C ALA A 48 -11.02 -3.94 -14.57
N ASP A 49 -10.23 -4.06 -15.64
CA ASP A 49 -9.12 -5.02 -15.70
C ASP A 49 -7.98 -4.59 -14.79
N CYS A 50 -7.67 -3.29 -14.76
CA CYS A 50 -6.74 -2.72 -13.78
C CYS A 50 -7.19 -3.03 -12.36
N TYR A 51 -8.46 -2.83 -12.00
CA TYR A 51 -8.97 -3.13 -10.67
C TYR A 51 -8.77 -4.61 -10.27
N ARG A 52 -9.08 -5.55 -11.17
CA ARG A 52 -8.86 -6.98 -10.93
C ARG A 52 -7.38 -7.29 -10.76
N GLY A 53 -6.55 -6.76 -11.64
CA GLY A 53 -5.11 -6.88 -11.60
C GLY A 53 -4.49 -6.36 -10.30
N LEU A 54 -4.92 -5.18 -9.84
CA LEU A 54 -4.51 -4.61 -8.57
C LEU A 54 -4.91 -5.50 -7.40
N LYS A 55 -6.13 -6.06 -7.42
CA LYS A 55 -6.59 -6.98 -6.37
C LYS A 55 -5.69 -8.22 -6.28
N ASP A 56 -5.33 -8.81 -7.41
CA ASP A 56 -4.45 -9.97 -7.46
C ASP A 56 -3.02 -9.61 -7.01
N TYR A 57 -2.49 -8.49 -7.49
CA TYR A 57 -1.18 -8.00 -7.09
C TYR A 57 -1.09 -7.74 -5.58
N PHE A 58 -2.09 -7.08 -4.98
CA PHE A 58 -2.09 -6.80 -3.55
C PHE A 58 -2.30 -8.05 -2.69
N LYS A 59 -3.02 -9.06 -3.19
CA LYS A 59 -3.08 -10.37 -2.55
C LYS A 59 -1.69 -10.98 -2.46
N PHE A 60 -0.98 -11.07 -3.60
CA PHE A 60 0.40 -11.55 -3.66
C PHE A 60 1.34 -10.73 -2.77
N TYR A 61 1.37 -9.42 -2.92
CA TYR A 61 2.28 -8.53 -2.20
C TYR A 61 2.12 -8.62 -0.68
N SER A 62 0.87 -8.78 -0.21
CA SER A 62 0.55 -8.73 1.22
C SER A 62 0.59 -10.10 1.90
N HIS A 63 0.27 -11.19 1.19
CA HIS A 63 0.11 -12.53 1.80
C HIS A 63 1.12 -13.56 1.32
N GLU A 64 1.82 -13.31 0.22
CA GLU A 64 2.66 -14.33 -0.43
C GLU A 64 4.11 -13.88 -0.57
N ARG A 65 4.37 -12.57 -0.77
CA ARG A 65 5.72 -12.02 -0.95
C ARG A 65 6.44 -11.82 0.39
N PRO A 66 7.58 -12.49 0.64
CA PRO A 66 8.47 -12.17 1.75
C PRO A 66 9.18 -10.84 1.52
N HIS A 67 9.34 -10.03 2.55
CA HIS A 67 10.10 -8.77 2.48
C HIS A 67 11.33 -8.85 3.37
N GLN A 68 12.51 -8.56 2.81
CA GLN A 68 13.76 -8.57 3.57
C GLN A 68 13.72 -7.60 4.77
N GLY A 69 13.06 -6.44 4.62
CA GLY A 69 12.87 -5.48 5.72
C GLY A 69 11.88 -5.93 6.80
N LEU A 70 11.24 -7.09 6.63
CA LEU A 70 10.31 -7.71 7.56
C LEU A 70 10.81 -9.10 8.00
N ASP A 71 12.13 -9.31 8.04
CA ASP A 71 12.75 -10.60 8.38
C ASP A 71 12.26 -11.77 7.50
N TYR A 72 12.05 -11.49 6.20
CA TYR A 72 11.50 -12.44 5.23
C TYR A 72 10.10 -12.96 5.59
N ARG A 73 9.32 -12.16 6.31
CA ARG A 73 7.89 -12.37 6.50
C ARG A 73 7.09 -11.54 5.50
N THR A 74 5.83 -11.92 5.35
CA THR A 74 4.83 -11.19 4.57
C THR A 74 4.26 -10.03 5.39
N PRO A 75 3.76 -8.95 4.75
CA PRO A 75 3.12 -7.85 5.46
C PRO A 75 1.94 -8.32 6.33
N TRP A 76 1.18 -9.30 5.86
CA TRP A 76 0.05 -9.87 6.59
C TRP A 76 0.50 -10.61 7.86
N GLU A 77 1.58 -11.39 7.80
CA GLU A 77 2.12 -12.06 8.98
C GLU A 77 2.58 -11.05 10.03
N VAL A 78 3.26 -9.97 9.62
CA VAL A 78 3.69 -8.90 10.54
C VAL A 78 2.50 -8.22 11.18
N HIS A 79 1.50 -7.84 10.38
CA HIS A 79 0.28 -7.22 10.87
C HIS A 79 -0.44 -8.09 11.91
N ASN A 80 -0.57 -9.40 11.66
CA ASN A 80 -1.31 -10.28 12.57
C ASN A 80 -0.52 -10.75 13.78
N SER A 81 0.81 -10.63 13.76
CA SER A 81 1.65 -10.88 14.94
C SER A 81 1.67 -9.73 15.94
N LEU A 82 1.11 -8.57 15.59
CA LEU A 82 0.99 -7.40 16.47
C LEU A 82 -0.28 -7.43 17.35
N ASN A 83 -0.93 -8.59 17.46
CA ASN A 83 -2.10 -8.82 18.32
C ASN A 83 -1.72 -9.59 19.59
#